data_AF-A0A2D5LLQ1-F1
#
_entry.id   AF-A0A2D5LLQ1-F1
#
_cell.length_a   1.000
_cell.length_b   1.000
_cell.length_c   1.000
_cell.angle_alpha   90.00
_cell.angle_beta   90.00
_cell.angle_gamma   90.00
#
_symmetry.space_group_name_H-M   'P 1'
#
loop_
_entity.id
_entity.type
_entity.pdbx_description
1 polymer ?
#
loop_
_entity_poly.entity_id
_entity_poly.type
_entity_poly.pdbx_seq_one_letter_code
_entity_poly.pdbx_strand_id
1 'polypeptide(L)' 'MRHFQLPSTRHARSFCATCGSALPYVMADNATAVVPAGSLNSPPTKQPDAHIFTASQCLWESSLASIRSFKQFPGE' A
#
# COMPACT_ATOMS: atom_id res chain seq x y z
N MET A 1 -0.21 -19.13 3.61
CA MET A 1 -0.57 -17.70 3.56
C MET A 1 -1.35 -17.34 4.81
N ARG A 2 -1.17 -16.14 5.38
CA ARG A 2 -2.03 -15.61 6.45
C ARG A 2 -2.63 -14.28 6.01
N HIS A 3 -3.84 -14.00 6.47
CA HIS A 3 -4.53 -12.73 6.26
C HIS A 3 -4.83 -12.11 7.62
N PHE A 4 -4.59 -10.81 7.76
CA PHE A 4 -4.85 -10.07 8.99
C PHE A 4 -5.56 -8.76 8.67
N GLN A 5 -6.69 -8.56 9.34
CA GLN A 5 -7.43 -7.30 9.37
C GLN A 5 -7.21 -6.64 10.73
N LEU A 6 -6.77 -5.38 10.74
CA LEU A 6 -6.69 -4.61 11.97
C LEU A 6 -8.13 -4.27 12.44
N PRO A 7 -8.53 -4.66 13.67
CA PRO A 7 -9.88 -4.43 14.17
C PRO A 7 -10.31 -2.96 14.08
N SER A 8 -11.59 -2.74 13.76
CA SER A 8 -12.19 -1.40 13.66
C SER A 8 -11.57 -0.48 12.59
N THR A 9 -10.80 -1.00 11.64
CA THR A 9 -10.25 -0.24 10.52
C THR A 9 -10.46 -0.96 9.19
N ARG A 10 -10.17 -0.27 8.08
CA ARG A 10 -10.12 -0.88 6.74
C ARG A 10 -8.75 -1.49 6.39
N HIS A 11 -7.79 -1.50 7.30
CA HIS A 11 -6.43 -1.97 7.02
C HIS A 11 -6.35 -3.51 7.05
N ALA A 12 -6.08 -4.09 5.89
CA ALA A 12 -5.88 -5.50 5.67
C ALA A 12 -4.50 -5.77 5.07
N ARG A 13 -3.90 -6.92 5.38
CA ARG A 13 -2.79 -7.45 4.57
C ARG A 13 -2.76 -8.98 4.55
N SER A 14 -2.35 -9.53 3.42
CA SER A 14 -1.92 -10.92 3.32
C SER A 14 -0.40 -11.02 3.30
N PHE A 15 0.14 -12.06 3.93
CA PHE A 15 1.58 -12.28 4.01
C PHE A 15 1.96 -13.76 4.04
N CYS A 16 3.20 -14.06 3.63
CA CYS A 16 3.75 -15.40 3.69
C CYS A 16 3.94 -15.82 5.15
N ALA A 17 3.44 -17.01 5.51
CA ALA A 17 3.54 -17.53 6.87
C ALA A 17 4.97 -17.95 7.25
N THR A 18 5.87 -18.12 6.26
CA THR A 18 7.24 -18.58 6.44
C THR A 18 8.22 -17.41 6.52
N CYS A 19 8.18 -16.48 5.56
CA CYS A 19 9.14 -15.37 5.46
C CYS A 19 8.55 -14.00 5.80
N GLY A 20 7.24 -13.88 6.00
CA GLY A 20 6.59 -12.60 6.32
C GLY A 20 6.40 -11.64 5.15
N SER A 21 6.88 -11.96 3.94
CA SER A 21 6.72 -11.12 2.75
C SER A 21 5.25 -10.80 2.46
N ALA A 22 4.97 -9.57 2.04
CA ALA A 22 3.64 -9.14 1.61
C ALA A 22 3.19 -9.94 0.38
N LEU A 23 1.91 -10.34 0.38
CA LEU A 23 1.28 -11.09 -0.71
C LEU A 23 0.04 -10.36 -1.23
N PRO A 24 -0.34 -10.59 -2.50
CA PRO A 24 -1.60 -10.10 -3.03
C PRO A 24 -2.82 -10.57 -2.23
N TYR A 25 -3.87 -9.75 -2.19
CA TYR A 25 -5.15 -10.12 -1.60
C TYR A 25 -6.32 -9.42 -2.28
N VAL A 26 -7.51 -10.00 -2.16
CA VAL A 26 -8.76 -9.42 -2.67
C VAL A 26 -9.43 -8.66 -1.53
N MET A 27 -9.93 -7.46 -1.81
CA MET A 27 -10.68 -6.66 -0.86
C MET A 27 -12.03 -7.31 -0.55
N ALA A 28 -12.68 -6.88 0.54
CA ALA A 28 -13.96 -7.45 0.97
C ALA A 28 -15.09 -7.27 -0.06
N ASP A 29 -14.93 -6.35 -1.02
CA ASP A 29 -15.88 -6.13 -2.13
C ASP A 29 -15.85 -7.25 -3.19
N ASN A 30 -14.86 -8.16 -3.14
CA ASN A 30 -14.57 -9.18 -4.16
C ASN A 30 -14.44 -8.65 -5.60
N ALA A 31 -14.24 -7.34 -5.75
CA ALA A 31 -14.13 -6.66 -7.04
C ALA A 31 -12.71 -6.10 -7.25
N THR A 32 -12.01 -5.79 -6.15
CA THR A 32 -10.71 -5.14 -6.19
C THR A 32 -9.63 -6.04 -5.59
N ALA A 33 -8.49 -6.16 -6.27
CA ALA A 33 -7.31 -6.84 -5.75
C ALA A 33 -6.20 -5.83 -5.43
N VAL A 34 -5.55 -6.01 -4.29
CA VAL A 34 -4.36 -5.26 -3.89
C VAL A 34 -3.14 -6.12 -4.15
N VAL A 35 -2.23 -5.62 -4.99
CA VAL A 35 -0.97 -6.29 -5.34
C VAL A 35 0.20 -5.42 -4.88
N PRO A 36 1.02 -5.88 -3.92
CA PRO A 36 2.22 -5.15 -3.52
C PRO A 36 3.18 -4.99 -4.69
N ALA A 37 3.80 -3.81 -4.86
CA ALA A 37 4.74 -3.55 -5.95
C ALA A 37 5.93 -4.55 -5.95
N GLY A 38 6.39 -4.97 -4.77
CA GLY A 38 7.44 -5.99 -4.63
C GLY A 38 7.03 -7.42 -5.02
N SER A 39 5.74 -7.67 -5.31
CA SER A 39 5.26 -8.95 -5.85
C SER A 39 5.37 -9.02 -7.38
N LEU A 40 5.75 -7.93 -8.07
CA LEU A 40 5.91 -7.89 -9.51
C LEU A 40 7.32 -8.36 -9.91
N ASN A 41 7.40 -9.21 -10.93
CA ASN A 41 8.68 -9.65 -11.51
C ASN A 41 9.31 -8.60 -12.45
N SER A 42 8.55 -7.58 -12.81
CA SER A 42 8.97 -6.49 -13.68
C SER A 42 8.62 -5.15 -13.04
N PRO A 43 9.32 -4.05 -13.40
CA PRO A 43 8.97 -2.72 -12.92
C PRO A 43 7.49 -2.37 -13.22
N PRO A 44 6.79 -1.69 -12.29
CA PRO A 44 5.44 -1.21 -12.55
C PRO A 44 5.46 -0.19 -13.70
N THR A 45 4.51 -0.32 -14.63
CA THR A 45 4.39 0.58 -15.79
C THR A 45 3.65 1.88 -15.45
N LYS A 46 2.86 1.87 -14.37
CA LYS A 46 2.08 3.01 -13.89
C LYS A 46 2.82 3.71 -12.76
N GLN A 47 2.96 5.03 -12.85
CA GLN A 47 3.44 5.86 -11.74
C GLN A 47 2.38 5.95 -10.64
N PRO A 48 2.79 6.13 -9.36
CA PRO A 48 1.86 6.36 -8.27
C PRO A 48 0.95 7.57 -8.53
N ASP A 49 -0.33 7.43 -8.21
CA ASP A 49 -1.32 8.51 -8.40
C ASP A 49 -1.21 9.62 -7.34
N ALA A 50 -0.79 9.27 -6.13
CA ALA A 50 -0.69 10.19 -5.00
C ALA A 50 0.34 9.72 -3.97
N HIS A 51 0.93 10.68 -3.26
CA HIS A 51 1.75 10.48 -2.08
C HIS A 51 0.95 10.95 -0.87
N ILE A 52 0.43 10.03 -0.06
CA ILE A 52 -0.52 10.31 1.02
C ILE A 52 0.12 10.16 2.40
N PHE A 53 -0.46 10.80 3.42
CA PHE A 53 0.05 10.83 4.80
C PHE A 53 1.46 11.42 4.97
N THR A 54 1.81 12.42 4.15
CA THR A 54 3.14 13.05 4.17
C THR A 54 3.46 13.81 5.46
N ALA A 55 2.47 14.12 6.30
CA ALA A 55 2.73 14.70 7.62
C ALA A 55 3.50 13.75 8.57
N SER A 56 3.40 12.43 8.34
CA SER A 56 4.05 11.39 9.13
C SER A 56 5.19 10.70 8.36
N GLN A 57 5.68 11.30 7.28
CA GLN A 57 6.74 10.71 6.46
C GLN A 57 8.07 10.66 7.21
N CYS A 58 8.90 9.69 6.88
CA CYS A 58 10.25 9.60 7.43
C CYS A 58 11.17 10.68 6.82
N LEU A 59 12.11 11.20 7.60
CA LEU A 59 13.05 12.24 7.14
C LEU A 59 13.98 11.78 6.02
N TRP A 60 14.21 10.47 5.90
CA TRP A 60 15.01 9.86 4.84
C TRP A 60 14.20 9.57 3.56
N GLU A 61 12.90 9.85 3.57
CA GLU A 61 12.10 9.81 2.35
C GLU A 61 12.52 10.97 1.45
N SER A 62 13.27 10.64 0.40
CA SER A 62 13.54 11.56 -0.70
C SER A 62 12.21 11.92 -1.32
N SER A 63 11.77 13.17 -1.16
CA SER A 63 10.46 13.62 -1.66
C SER A 63 10.22 13.07 -3.07
N LEU A 64 9.14 12.31 -3.25
CA LEU A 64 8.64 11.92 -4.57
C LEU A 64 8.29 13.21 -5.36
N ALA A 65 9.30 13.86 -5.93
CA ALA A 65 9.34 15.30 -6.19
C ALA A 65 8.35 15.81 -7.26
N SER A 66 7.58 14.91 -7.86
CA SER A 66 6.58 15.20 -8.89
C SER A 66 5.20 14.58 -8.62
N ILE A 67 5.01 13.83 -7.53
CA ILE A 67 3.72 13.18 -7.23
C ILE A 67 2.89 14.09 -6.32
N ARG A 68 1.61 14.22 -6.66
CA ARG A 68 0.65 15.00 -5.85
C ARG A 68 0.64 14.47 -4.42
N SER A 69 1.00 15.35 -3.49
CA SER A 69 1.22 15.00 -2.09
C SER A 69 0.10 15.49 -1.19
N PHE A 70 -0.28 14.68 -0.19
CA PHE A 70 -1.32 14.95 0.79
C PHE A 70 -0.81 14.65 2.20
N LYS A 71 -0.96 15.61 3.11
CA LYS A 71 -0.54 15.47 4.51
C LYS A 71 -1.32 14.39 5.27
N GLN A 72 -2.54 14.09 4.83
CA GLN A 72 -3.47 13.13 5.43
C GLN A 72 -4.24 12.37 4.34
N PHE A 73 -5.32 11.67 4.70
CA PHE A 73 -6.17 10.97 3.75
C PHE A 73 -6.79 11.96 2.73
N PRO A 74 -6.74 11.69 1.41
CA PRO A 74 -7.33 12.61 0.42
C PRO A 74 -8.83 12.80 0.62
N GLY A 75 -9.27 14.06 0.69
CA GLY A 75 -10.68 14.41 0.88
C GLY A 75 -11.08 14.68 2.34
N GLU A 76 -10.16 14.47 3.29
CA GLU A 76 -10.27 14.96 4.68
C GLU A 76 -9.35 16.15 4.94
#